data_AF-F9ZQ65-F1
#
_entry.id   AF-F9ZQ65-F1
#
_cell.length_a   1.000
_cell.length_b   1.000
_cell.length_c   1.000
_cell.angle_alpha   90.00
_cell.angle_beta   90.00
_cell.angle_gamma   90.00
#
_symmetry.space_group_name_H-M   'P 1'
#
loop_
_entity.id
_entity.type
_entity.pdbx_description
1 polymer ?
#
loop_
_entity_poly.entity_id
_entity_poly.type
_entity_poly.pdbx_seq_one_letter_code
_entity_poly.pdbx_strand_id
1 'polypeptide(L)'
;MSEHGLHTHAPHEEALHHGAGSGHSLGQWVAIFTAILAAFGAVVSYQGSHLMNEVLLYKNEAVLEKARATDQWNYYQAVSTKLHLLELGSTLDPDKARQFAPKIQKYTEQKSAILEKARTLEAQSAKADAESARLNRPHNDMEIAMIFLQIAISLASITALTRRTWLFGLGILSALGGIGLWAAAMLAI
;
A
#
# COMPACT_ATOMS: atom_id res chain seq x y z
N MET A 1 6.77 41.39 -69.03
CA MET A 1 6.57 39.98 -68.66
C MET A 1 5.78 39.97 -67.37
N SER A 2 4.45 39.85 -67.48
CA SER A 2 3.52 39.85 -66.36
C SER A 2 2.99 38.44 -66.21
N GLU A 3 3.51 37.69 -65.23
CA GLU A 3 2.96 36.40 -64.85
C GLU A 3 1.76 36.62 -63.94
N HIS A 4 0.58 36.28 -64.47
CA HIS A 4 -0.68 36.26 -63.76
C HIS A 4 -0.77 34.91 -63.03
N GLY A 5 -0.41 34.91 -61.74
CA GLY A 5 -0.59 33.75 -60.87
C GLY A 5 -2.08 33.52 -60.61
N LEU A 6 -2.68 32.60 -61.36
CA LEU A 6 -3.97 31.99 -61.04
C LEU A 6 -3.81 31.17 -59.76
N HIS A 7 -4.04 31.80 -58.62
CA HIS A 7 -4.24 31.11 -57.34
C HIS A 7 -5.61 30.45 -57.34
N THR A 8 -5.70 29.25 -57.90
CA THR A 8 -6.84 28.36 -57.68
C THR A 8 -6.68 27.70 -56.32
N HIS A 9 -7.41 28.21 -55.32
CA HIS A 9 -7.60 27.48 -54.07
C HIS A 9 -8.25 26.14 -54.39
N ALA A 10 -7.65 25.07 -53.90
CA ALA A 10 -8.21 23.75 -54.11
C ALA A 10 -9.41 23.57 -53.16
N PRO A 11 -10.57 23.08 -53.63
CA PRO A 11 -11.83 23.06 -52.84
C PRO A 11 -11.77 22.20 -51.57
N HIS A 12 -10.68 21.45 -51.36
CA HIS A 12 -10.45 20.68 -50.14
C HIS A 12 -9.80 21.50 -49.00
N GLU A 13 -9.11 22.60 -49.31
CA GLU A 13 -8.55 23.49 -48.27
C GLU A 13 -9.66 24.33 -47.63
N GLU A 14 -10.65 24.76 -48.40
CA GLU A 14 -11.77 25.58 -47.91
C GLU A 14 -12.74 24.78 -47.02
N ALA A 15 -12.87 23.47 -47.25
CA ALA A 15 -13.66 22.58 -46.39
C ALA A 15 -13.04 22.34 -44.99
N LEU A 16 -11.71 22.46 -44.86
CA LEU A 16 -11.01 22.33 -43.58
C LEU A 16 -11.12 23.61 -42.74
N HIS A 17 -11.22 24.77 -43.38
CA HIS A 17 -11.30 26.06 -42.69
C HIS A 17 -12.74 26.45 -42.26
N HIS A 18 -13.79 25.86 -42.83
CA HIS A 18 -15.18 26.13 -42.43
C HIS A 18 -15.73 25.23 -41.30
N GLY A 19 -14.97 24.25 -40.81
CA GLY A 19 -15.35 23.40 -39.67
C GLY A 19 -14.86 23.90 -38.30
N ALA A 20 -13.96 24.88 -38.27
CA ALA A 20 -13.37 25.42 -37.04
C ALA A 20 -14.25 26.54 -36.45
N GLY A 21 -15.51 26.20 -36.15
CA GLY A 21 -16.37 27.04 -35.33
C GLY A 21 -15.74 27.27 -33.95
N SER A 22 -15.83 28.50 -33.46
CA SER A 22 -15.25 29.07 -32.24
C SER A 22 -15.70 28.40 -30.92
N GLY A 23 -15.37 27.13 -30.74
CA GLY A 23 -15.52 26.39 -29.49
C GLY A 23 -14.46 25.30 -29.45
N HIS A 24 -13.79 25.13 -28.31
CA HIS A 24 -12.83 24.04 -28.13
C HIS A 24 -13.42 22.71 -28.62
N SER A 25 -12.76 22.06 -29.58
CA SER A 25 -13.22 20.76 -30.09
C SER A 25 -13.31 19.76 -28.94
N LEU A 26 -14.27 18.83 -28.99
CA LEU A 26 -14.43 17.78 -27.98
C LEU A 26 -13.12 17.02 -27.71
N GLY A 27 -12.28 16.84 -28.74
CA GLY A 27 -10.95 16.24 -28.59
C GLY A 27 -9.99 17.08 -27.74
N GLN A 28 -10.02 18.42 -27.86
CA GLN A 28 -9.19 19.30 -27.05
C GLN A 28 -9.62 19.28 -25.57
N TRP A 29 -10.93 19.26 -25.30
CA TRP A 29 -11.46 19.10 -23.94
C TRP A 29 -11.06 17.78 -23.30
N VAL A 30 -11.16 16.67 -24.06
CA VAL A 30 -10.75 15.35 -23.60
C VAL A 30 -9.25 15.29 -23.31
N ALA A 31 -8.42 15.92 -24.14
CA ALA A 31 -6.97 15.98 -23.93
C ALA A 31 -6.62 16.75 -22.64
N ILE A 32 -7.20 17.93 -22.43
CA ILE A 32 -7.00 18.73 -21.21
C ILE A 32 -7.48 17.96 -19.97
N PHE A 33 -8.66 17.36 -20.03
CA PHE A 33 -9.21 16.54 -18.93
C PHE A 33 -8.28 15.38 -18.58
N THR A 34 -7.78 14.66 -19.58
CA THR A 34 -6.86 13.53 -19.38
C THR A 34 -5.54 13.98 -18.75
N ALA A 35 -4.98 15.13 -19.18
CA ALA A 35 -3.76 15.69 -18.59
C ALA A 35 -3.95 16.06 -17.12
N ILE A 36 -5.10 16.63 -16.75
CA ILE A 36 -5.44 16.95 -15.35
C ILE A 36 -5.55 15.67 -14.52
N LEU A 37 -6.27 14.65 -15.01
CA LEU A 37 -6.38 13.37 -14.30
C LEU A 37 -5.03 12.66 -14.14
N ALA A 38 -4.14 12.77 -15.13
CA ALA A 38 -2.79 12.22 -15.02
C ALA A 38 -1.97 12.91 -13.92
N ALA A 39 -2.07 14.24 -13.79
CA ALA A 39 -1.41 14.99 -12.71
C ALA A 39 -1.95 14.58 -11.33
N PHE A 40 -3.28 14.47 -11.18
CA PHE A 40 -3.88 13.96 -9.94
C PHE A 40 -3.47 12.51 -9.67
N GLY A 41 -3.50 11.64 -10.68
CA GLY A 41 -3.08 10.25 -10.57
C GLY A 41 -1.63 10.11 -10.07
N ALA A 42 -0.72 10.97 -10.54
CA ALA A 42 0.65 11.00 -10.05
C ALA A 42 0.74 11.37 -8.56
N VAL A 43 -0.05 12.36 -8.11
CA VAL A 43 -0.10 12.78 -6.71
C VAL A 43 -0.71 11.70 -5.80
N VAL A 44 -1.80 11.06 -6.24
CA VAL A 44 -2.42 9.93 -5.52
C VAL A 44 -1.44 8.75 -5.45
N SER A 45 -0.77 8.44 -6.55
CA SER A 45 0.23 7.36 -6.62
C SER A 45 1.41 7.58 -5.68
N TYR A 46 1.95 8.80 -5.63
CA TYR A 46 3.05 9.14 -4.73
C TYR A 46 2.65 8.96 -3.26
N GLN A 47 1.49 9.47 -2.87
CA GLN A 47 0.99 9.36 -1.49
C GLN A 47 0.64 7.91 -1.12
N GLY A 48 -0.02 7.18 -2.03
CA GLY A 48 -0.30 5.75 -1.86
C GLY A 48 0.99 4.95 -1.64
N SER A 49 2.03 5.24 -2.44
CA SER A 49 3.34 4.59 -2.31
C SER A 49 4.02 4.92 -0.99
N HIS A 50 3.94 6.17 -0.52
CA HIS A 50 4.51 6.56 0.78
C HIS A 50 3.83 5.83 1.94
N LEU A 51 2.50 5.81 1.94
CA LEU A 51 1.73 5.12 2.97
C LEU A 51 1.96 3.60 2.96
N MET A 52 2.07 3.00 1.77
CA MET A 52 2.45 1.59 1.62
C MET A 52 3.83 1.31 2.24
N ASN A 53 4.81 2.19 2.02
CA ASN A 53 6.15 2.02 2.59
C ASN A 53 6.10 2.03 4.12
N GLU A 54 5.29 2.89 4.74
CA GLU A 54 5.10 2.88 6.19
C GLU A 54 4.41 1.60 6.68
N VAL A 55 3.32 1.19 6.03
CA VAL A 55 2.62 -0.08 6.34
C VAL A 55 3.60 -1.25 6.30
N LEU A 56 4.43 -1.32 5.25
CA LEU A 56 5.45 -2.35 5.07
C LEU A 56 6.56 -2.29 6.13
N LEU A 57 7.01 -1.10 6.50
CA LEU A 57 8.01 -0.91 7.56
C LEU A 57 7.50 -1.51 8.88
N TYR A 58 6.30 -1.12 9.32
CA TYR A 58 5.72 -1.65 10.56
C TYR A 58 5.41 -3.14 10.48
N LYS A 59 4.97 -3.63 9.32
CA LYS A 59 4.74 -5.07 9.09
C LYS A 59 6.04 -5.86 9.24
N ASN A 60 7.13 -5.38 8.65
CA ASN A 60 8.44 -6.00 8.72
C ASN A 60 8.99 -5.99 10.13
N GLU A 61 8.84 -4.89 10.86
CA GLU A 61 9.22 -4.81 12.27
C GLU A 61 8.42 -5.83 13.11
N ALA A 62 7.10 -5.92 12.89
CA ALA A 62 6.26 -6.90 13.57
C ALA A 62 6.71 -8.34 13.30
N VAL A 63 7.07 -8.66 12.05
CA VAL A 63 7.57 -9.98 11.65
C VAL A 63 8.94 -10.26 12.28
N LEU A 64 9.85 -9.29 12.28
CA LEU A 64 11.16 -9.41 12.90
C LEU A 64 11.06 -9.67 14.41
N GLU A 65 10.23 -8.89 15.10
CA GLU A 65 9.99 -9.05 16.54
C GLU A 65 9.29 -10.38 16.86
N LYS A 66 8.36 -10.82 16.00
CA LYS A 66 7.74 -12.14 16.12
C LYS A 66 8.74 -13.28 15.93
N ALA A 67 9.68 -13.14 15.00
CA ALA A 67 10.75 -14.13 14.80
C ALA A 67 11.66 -14.18 16.04
N ARG A 68 12.08 -13.03 16.56
CA ARG A 68 12.87 -12.94 17.81
C ARG A 68 12.11 -13.54 19.00
N ALA A 69 10.81 -13.28 19.13
CA ALA A 69 9.96 -13.87 20.16
C ALA A 69 9.90 -15.40 20.03
N THR A 70 9.76 -15.91 18.80
CA THR A 70 9.75 -17.35 18.50
C THR A 70 11.06 -18.00 18.91
N ASP A 71 12.20 -17.36 18.62
CA ASP A 71 13.51 -17.84 19.05
C ASP A 71 13.63 -17.88 20.58
N GLN A 72 13.11 -16.87 21.29
CA GLN A 72 13.07 -16.88 22.76
C GLN A 72 12.16 -17.97 23.31
N TRP A 73 11.01 -18.22 22.69
CA TRP A 73 10.13 -19.34 23.06
C TRP A 73 10.81 -20.69 22.83
N ASN A 74 11.50 -20.87 21.71
CA ASN A 74 12.28 -22.08 21.44
C ASN A 74 13.37 -22.27 22.50
N TYR A 75 14.07 -21.20 22.88
CA TYR A 75 15.07 -21.25 23.94
C TYR A 75 14.46 -21.55 25.31
N TYR A 76 13.30 -20.96 25.64
CA TYR A 76 12.53 -21.26 26.84
C TYR A 76 12.14 -22.74 26.90
N GLN A 77 11.64 -23.31 25.80
CA GLN A 77 11.28 -24.73 25.72
C GLN A 77 12.51 -25.64 25.92
N ALA A 78 13.64 -25.27 25.33
CA ALA A 78 14.89 -26.01 25.53
C ALA A 78 15.38 -25.97 26.99
N VAL A 79 15.33 -24.81 27.65
CA VAL A 79 15.69 -24.67 29.08
C VAL A 79 14.70 -25.41 29.97
N SER A 80 13.39 -25.32 29.69
CA SER A 80 12.37 -26.04 30.45
C SER A 80 12.55 -27.56 30.34
N THR A 81 12.91 -28.06 29.15
CA THR A 81 13.21 -29.49 28.96
C THR A 81 14.42 -29.91 29.79
N LYS A 82 15.52 -29.13 29.78
CA LYS A 82 16.70 -29.39 30.61
C LYS A 82 16.38 -29.37 32.11
N LEU A 83 15.54 -28.44 32.54
CA LEU A 83 15.06 -28.35 33.92
C LEU A 83 14.29 -29.60 34.32
N HIS A 84 13.28 -30.00 33.54
CA HIS A 84 12.49 -31.21 33.81
C HIS A 84 13.36 -32.49 33.85
N LEU A 85 14.38 -32.58 32.99
CA LEU A 85 15.33 -33.71 33.02
C LEU A 85 16.16 -33.74 34.31
N LEU A 86 16.57 -32.59 34.84
CA LEU A 86 17.30 -32.50 36.11
C LEU A 86 16.42 -32.78 37.33
N GLU A 87 15.16 -32.33 37.30
CA GLU A 87 14.16 -32.64 38.33
C GLU A 87 13.85 -34.14 38.36
N LEU A 88 13.67 -34.75 37.18
CA LEU A 88 13.51 -36.19 37.05
C LEU A 88 14.75 -36.93 37.56
N GLY A 89 15.96 -36.49 37.17
CA GLY A 89 17.21 -37.08 37.64
C GLY A 89 17.38 -37.01 39.16
N SER A 90 16.99 -35.91 39.79
CA SER A 90 17.00 -35.76 41.25
C SER A 90 16.00 -36.69 41.95
N THR A 91 14.89 -36.99 41.29
CA THR A 91 13.85 -37.90 41.81
C THR A 91 14.28 -39.37 41.71
N LEU A 92 15.00 -39.72 40.64
CA LEU A 92 15.48 -41.09 40.39
C LEU A 92 16.76 -41.44 41.17
N ASP A 93 17.64 -40.47 41.42
CA ASP A 93 18.92 -40.66 42.13
C ASP A 93 19.10 -39.57 43.22
N PRO A 94 18.61 -39.84 44.45
CA PRO A 94 18.67 -38.88 45.56
C PRO A 94 20.10 -38.49 45.98
N ASP A 95 21.09 -39.36 45.72
CA ASP A 95 22.50 -39.08 46.06
C ASP A 95 23.08 -38.00 45.13
N LYS A 96 22.66 -37.98 43.86
CA LYS A 96 23.01 -36.91 42.91
C LYS A 96 22.13 -35.66 43.03
N ALA A 97 20.98 -35.72 43.71
CA ALA A 97 20.07 -34.57 43.86
C ALA A 97 20.77 -33.32 44.43
N ARG A 98 21.69 -33.48 45.40
CA ARG A 98 22.49 -32.37 45.94
C ARG A 98 23.39 -31.69 44.90
N GLN A 99 23.86 -32.42 43.89
CA GLN A 99 24.66 -31.87 42.79
C GLN A 99 23.79 -31.17 41.72
N PHE A 100 22.52 -31.56 41.59
CA PHE A 100 21.58 -30.98 40.65
C PHE A 100 20.87 -29.73 41.16
N ALA A 101 20.65 -29.61 42.47
CA ALA A 101 20.02 -28.46 43.12
C ALA A 101 20.51 -27.07 42.61
N PRO A 102 21.82 -26.76 42.55
CA PRO A 102 22.29 -25.47 42.03
C PRO A 102 22.02 -25.28 40.53
N LYS A 103 22.01 -26.36 39.74
CA LYS A 103 21.68 -26.29 38.30
C LYS A 103 20.19 -26.05 38.08
N ILE A 104 19.34 -26.69 38.87
CA ILE A 104 17.89 -26.49 38.87
C ILE A 104 17.57 -25.03 39.19
N GLN A 105 18.12 -24.48 40.27
CA GLN A 105 17.93 -23.07 40.63
C GLN A 105 18.35 -22.13 39.49
N LYS A 106 19.55 -22.33 38.94
CA LYS A 106 20.06 -21.54 37.81
C LYS A 106 19.13 -21.58 36.60
N TYR A 107 18.65 -22.77 36.20
CA TYR A 107 17.77 -22.89 35.04
C TYR A 107 16.37 -22.36 35.29
N THR A 108 15.85 -22.42 36.52
CA THR A 108 14.59 -21.80 36.92
C THR A 108 14.66 -20.28 36.80
N GLU A 109 15.74 -19.65 37.30
CA GLU A 109 15.97 -18.21 37.14
C GLU A 109 16.11 -17.81 35.67
N GLN A 110 16.88 -18.58 34.89
CA GLN A 110 17.02 -18.33 33.44
C GLN A 110 15.67 -18.47 32.71
N LYS A 111 14.87 -19.48 33.03
CA LYS A 111 13.55 -19.72 32.43
C LYS A 111 12.62 -18.52 32.63
N SER A 112 12.60 -17.96 33.84
CA SER A 112 11.86 -16.72 34.16
C SER A 112 12.33 -15.54 33.29
N ALA A 113 13.64 -15.29 33.23
CA ALA A 113 14.20 -14.19 32.46
C ALA A 113 13.94 -14.30 30.95
N ILE A 114 13.96 -15.53 30.40
CA ILE A 114 13.65 -15.79 28.99
C ILE A 114 12.16 -15.56 28.71
N LEU A 115 11.28 -15.97 29.62
CA LEU A 115 9.84 -15.77 29.48
C LEU A 115 9.47 -14.28 29.41
N GLU A 116 10.05 -13.46 30.28
CA GLU A 116 9.83 -12.01 30.28
C GLU A 116 10.33 -11.36 28.97
N LYS A 117 11.49 -11.79 28.45
CA LYS A 117 11.99 -11.34 27.15
C LYS A 117 11.06 -11.75 26.01
N ALA A 118 10.60 -13.01 25.98
CA ALA A 118 9.67 -13.49 24.96
C ALA A 118 8.37 -12.67 24.95
N ARG A 119 7.77 -12.44 26.12
CA ARG A 119 6.56 -11.63 26.27
C ARG A 119 6.77 -10.17 25.84
N THR A 120 7.93 -9.61 26.14
CA THR A 120 8.27 -8.25 25.73
C THR A 120 8.34 -8.14 24.20
N LEU A 121 8.98 -9.10 23.53
CA LEU A 121 9.08 -9.14 22.07
C LEU A 121 7.71 -9.38 21.41
N GLU A 122 6.87 -10.24 22.00
CA GLU A 122 5.48 -10.42 21.56
C GLU A 122 4.67 -9.13 21.66
N ALA A 123 4.82 -8.39 22.76
CA ALA A 123 4.14 -7.10 22.93
C ALA A 123 4.63 -6.04 21.93
N GLN A 124 5.92 -6.04 21.59
CA GLN A 124 6.48 -5.15 20.55
C GLN A 124 5.95 -5.53 19.16
N SER A 125 5.94 -6.82 18.83
CA SER A 125 5.38 -7.34 17.58
C SER A 125 3.90 -6.97 17.43
N ALA A 126 3.10 -7.17 18.48
CA ALA A 126 1.67 -6.85 18.48
C ALA A 126 1.40 -5.35 18.30
N LYS A 127 2.22 -4.48 18.92
CA LYS A 127 2.14 -3.03 18.72
C LYS A 127 2.45 -2.66 17.27
N ALA A 128 3.53 -3.19 16.71
CA ALA A 128 3.92 -2.91 15.32
C ALA A 128 2.86 -3.42 14.31
N ASP A 129 2.25 -4.59 14.53
CA ASP A 129 1.19 -5.09 13.65
C ASP A 129 -0.09 -4.26 13.76
N ALA A 130 -0.44 -3.77 14.95
CA ALA A 130 -1.57 -2.86 15.15
C ALA A 130 -1.36 -1.50 14.44
N GLU A 131 -0.15 -0.95 14.50
CA GLU A 131 0.24 0.26 13.78
C GLU A 131 0.15 0.06 12.25
N SER A 132 0.69 -1.06 11.74
CA SER A 132 0.57 -1.45 10.33
C SER A 132 -0.89 -1.56 9.89
N ALA A 133 -1.74 -2.21 10.70
CA ALA A 133 -3.17 -2.38 10.41
C ALA A 133 -3.95 -1.05 10.38
N ARG A 134 -3.57 -0.07 11.23
CA ARG A 134 -4.18 1.26 11.23
C ARG A 134 -3.91 1.99 9.91
N LEU A 135 -2.68 1.94 9.42
CA LEU A 135 -2.24 2.61 8.19
C LEU A 135 -2.72 1.89 6.91
N ASN A 136 -3.07 0.61 7.00
CA ASN A 136 -3.49 -0.18 5.84
C ASN A 136 -4.88 0.20 5.29
N ARG A 137 -5.80 0.69 6.14
CA ARG A 137 -7.12 1.16 5.67
C ARG A 137 -7.03 2.37 4.73
N PRO A 138 -6.39 3.48 5.12
CA PRO A 138 -6.26 4.63 4.21
C PRO A 138 -5.47 4.28 2.94
N HIS A 139 -4.53 3.33 3.00
CA HIS A 139 -3.83 2.83 1.82
C HIS A 139 -4.77 2.17 0.81
N ASN A 140 -5.62 1.24 1.26
CA ASN A 140 -6.60 0.58 0.41
C ASN A 140 -7.55 1.58 -0.26
N ASP A 141 -8.01 2.60 0.47
CA ASP A 141 -8.92 3.60 -0.08
C ASP A 141 -8.22 4.47 -1.15
N MET A 142 -6.92 4.72 -0.98
CA MET A 142 -6.08 5.43 -1.94
C MET A 142 -5.85 4.61 -3.23
N GLU A 143 -5.71 3.29 -3.13
CA GLU A 143 -5.64 2.39 -4.29
C GLU A 143 -6.96 2.37 -5.07
N ILE A 144 -8.10 2.29 -4.36
CA ILE A 144 -9.42 2.34 -5.00
C ILE A 144 -9.61 3.67 -5.74
N ALA A 145 -9.24 4.80 -5.13
CA ALA A 145 -9.28 6.10 -5.77
C ALA A 145 -8.47 6.14 -7.08
N MET A 146 -7.27 5.52 -7.08
CA MET A 146 -6.43 5.42 -8.28
C MET A 146 -7.08 4.61 -9.40
N ILE A 147 -7.76 3.50 -9.06
CA ILE A 147 -8.52 2.69 -10.03
C ILE A 147 -9.62 3.53 -10.70
N PHE A 148 -10.38 4.32 -9.93
CA PHE A 148 -11.40 5.21 -10.48
C PHE A 148 -10.81 6.26 -11.44
N LEU A 149 -9.68 6.88 -11.10
CA LEU A 149 -8.99 7.82 -11.99
C LEU A 149 -8.56 7.15 -13.30
N GLN A 150 -8.10 5.89 -13.25
CA GLN A 150 -7.67 5.16 -14.44
C GLN A 150 -8.84 4.74 -15.34
N ILE A 151 -9.98 4.41 -14.75
CA ILE A 151 -11.24 4.19 -15.49
C ILE A 151 -11.65 5.49 -16.20
N ALA A 152 -11.59 6.63 -15.50
CA ALA A 152 -11.91 7.93 -16.09
C ALA A 152 -10.99 8.30 -17.27
N ILE A 153 -9.68 8.08 -17.14
CA ILE A 153 -8.71 8.28 -18.24
C ILE A 153 -9.03 7.37 -19.44
N SER A 154 -9.37 6.10 -19.18
CA SER A 154 -9.71 5.14 -20.24
C SER A 154 -10.98 5.55 -20.98
N LEU A 155 -12.02 5.98 -20.25
CA LEU A 155 -13.26 6.50 -20.83
C LEU A 155 -13.04 7.79 -21.62
N ALA A 156 -12.16 8.68 -21.14
CA ALA A 156 -11.76 9.88 -21.86
C ALA A 156 -11.11 9.52 -23.21
N SER A 157 -10.16 8.57 -23.22
CA SER A 157 -9.50 8.09 -24.45
C SER A 157 -10.51 7.49 -25.46
N ILE A 158 -11.43 6.64 -25.00
CA ILE A 158 -12.49 6.07 -25.86
C ILE A 158 -13.41 7.17 -26.40
N THR A 159 -13.71 8.19 -25.60
CA THR A 159 -14.52 9.32 -26.03
C THR A 159 -13.83 10.12 -27.14
N ALA A 160 -12.51 10.33 -27.06
CA ALA A 160 -11.77 11.00 -28.13
C ALA A 160 -11.91 10.27 -29.48
N LEU A 161 -11.87 8.94 -29.47
CA LEU A 161 -11.94 8.13 -30.69
C LEU A 161 -13.37 7.99 -31.23
N THR A 162 -14.34 7.81 -30.34
CA THR A 162 -15.75 7.53 -30.71
C THR A 162 -16.61 8.79 -30.85
N ARG A 163 -16.11 9.95 -30.38
CA ARG A 163 -16.85 11.24 -30.28
C ARG A 163 -18.19 11.14 -29.54
N ARG A 164 -18.39 10.10 -28.72
CA ARG A 164 -19.63 9.88 -27.95
C ARG A 164 -19.56 10.60 -26.60
N THR A 165 -20.27 11.71 -26.48
CA THR A 165 -20.30 12.58 -25.29
C THR A 165 -20.79 11.90 -24.01
N TRP A 166 -21.64 10.87 -24.08
CA TRP A 166 -22.12 10.16 -22.89
C TRP A 166 -21.00 9.40 -22.15
N LEU A 167 -20.00 8.90 -22.89
CA LEU A 167 -18.82 8.25 -22.31
C LEU A 167 -17.96 9.25 -21.53
N PHE A 168 -17.90 10.50 -22.00
CA PHE A 168 -17.21 11.58 -21.29
C PHE A 168 -17.91 11.92 -19.97
N GLY A 169 -19.24 11.97 -19.96
CA GLY A 169 -20.03 12.17 -18.74
C GLY A 169 -19.79 11.08 -17.70
N LEU A 170 -19.72 9.82 -18.14
CA LEU A 170 -19.38 8.69 -17.26
C LEU A 170 -17.94 8.78 -16.72
N GLY A 171 -17.00 9.22 -17.56
CA GLY A 171 -15.61 9.48 -17.15
C GLY A 171 -15.50 10.57 -16.09
N ILE A 172 -16.26 11.67 -16.23
CA ILE A 172 -16.30 12.74 -15.23
C ILE A 172 -16.87 12.23 -13.89
N LEU A 173 -17.97 11.47 -13.93
CA LEU A 173 -18.57 10.85 -12.74
C LEU A 173 -17.57 9.94 -12.02
N SER A 174 -16.85 9.11 -12.77
CA SER A 174 -15.80 8.24 -12.24
C SER A 174 -14.65 9.03 -11.62
N ALA A 175 -14.20 10.11 -12.29
CA ALA A 175 -13.16 10.99 -11.76
C ALA A 175 -13.56 11.69 -10.47
N LEU A 176 -14.79 12.21 -10.38
CA LEU A 176 -15.32 12.83 -9.16
C LEU A 176 -15.40 11.82 -8.02
N GLY A 177 -15.81 10.58 -8.30
CA GLY A 177 -15.79 9.48 -7.33
C GLY A 177 -14.37 9.18 -6.82
N GLY A 178 -13.40 9.09 -7.73
CA GLY A 178 -11.99 8.88 -7.38
C GLY A 178 -11.40 10.02 -6.53
N ILE A 179 -11.63 11.28 -6.91
CA ILE A 179 -11.17 12.45 -6.15
C ILE A 179 -11.84 12.50 -4.76
N GLY A 180 -13.14 12.19 -4.68
CA GLY A 180 -13.88 12.14 -3.42
C GLY A 180 -13.35 11.08 -2.46
N LEU A 181 -13.07 9.88 -2.96
CA LEU A 181 -12.45 8.80 -2.17
C LEU A 181 -11.04 9.17 -1.72
N TRP A 182 -10.24 9.79 -2.59
CA TRP A 182 -8.91 10.27 -2.23
C TRP A 182 -8.96 11.33 -1.12
N ALA A 183 -9.86 12.30 -1.21
CA ALA A 183 -10.05 13.31 -0.17
C ALA A 183 -10.51 12.70 1.16
N ALA A 184 -11.41 11.70 1.12
CA ALA A 184 -11.84 10.97 2.32
C ALA A 184 -10.69 10.16 2.94
N ALA A 185 -9.86 9.51 2.13
CA ALA A 185 -8.69 8.78 2.59
C ALA A 185 -7.68 9.72 3.28
N MET A 186 -7.45 10.91 2.72
CA MET A 186 -6.58 11.95 3.32
C MET A 186 -7.08 12.44 4.68
N LEU A 187 -8.40 12.50 4.89
CA LEU A 187 -8.98 12.87 6.18
C LEU A 187 -8.96 11.73 7.22
N ALA A 188 -8.71 10.50 6.78
CA ALA A 188 -8.70 9.30 7.61
C ALA A 188 -7.28 8.84 8.03
N ILE A 189 -6.24 9.45 7.45
CA ILE A 189 -4.83 9.31 7.86
C ILE A 189 -4.57 10.14 9.11
#